data_AF-A0A1T5D701-F1
#
_entry.id   AF-A0A1T5D701-F1
#
_cell.length_a   1.000
_cell.length_b   1.000
_cell.length_c   1.000
_cell.angle_alpha   90.00
_cell.angle_beta   90.00
_cell.angle_gamma   90.00
#
_symmetry.space_group_name_H-M   'P 1'
#
loop_
_entity.id
_entity.type
_entity.pdbx_description
1 polymer ?
#
loop_
_entity_poly.entity_id
_entity_poly.type
_entity_poly.pdbx_seq_one_letter_code
_entity_poly.pdbx_strand_id
1 'polypeptide(L)' 'MDQFALFNDARTGFFVGWGTLSLINAGLAQGKNRGGLLWWFLSLFLGPVATLILVVMPKVRTKLF' A
#
# COMPACT_ATOMS: atom_id res chain seq x y z
N MET A 1 -25.42 22.89 7.36
CA MET A 1 -25.21 21.53 7.89
C MET A 1 -24.19 20.74 7.05
N ASP A 2 -23.68 21.34 5.96
CA ASP A 2 -22.96 20.62 4.88
C ASP A 2 -21.43 20.62 5.03
N GLN A 3 -20.87 21.55 5.80
CA GLN A 3 -19.42 21.62 6.02
C GLN A 3 -18.91 20.35 6.75
N PHE A 4 -19.65 19.85 7.75
CA PHE A 4 -19.31 18.62 8.47
C PHE A 4 -19.37 17.37 7.58
N ALA A 5 -20.30 17.33 6.62
CA ALA A 5 -20.42 16.24 5.66
C ALA A 5 -19.20 16.16 4.73
N LEU A 6 -18.74 17.32 4.21
CA LEU A 6 -17.54 17.40 3.35
C LEU A 6 -16.27 16.88 4.06
N PHE A 7 -16.08 17.22 5.34
CA PHE A 7 -14.93 16.71 6.13
C PHE A 7 -15.04 15.22 6.46
N ASN A 8 -16.26 14.67 6.52
CA ASN A 8 -16.47 13.26 6.79
C ASN A 8 -16.22 12.40 5.54
N ASP A 9 -16.68 12.86 4.37
CA ASP A 9 -16.39 12.21 3.09
C ASP A 9 -14.88 12.22 2.77
N ALA A 10 -14.21 13.35 3.01
CA ALA A 10 -12.76 13.45 2.81
C ALA A 10 -11.98 12.47 3.70
N ARG A 11 -12.36 12.31 4.98
CA ARG A 11 -11.71 11.38 5.91
C ARG A 11 -11.99 9.92 5.58
N THR A 12 -13.23 9.60 5.22
CA THR A 12 -13.63 8.23 4.85
C THR A 12 -12.93 7.81 3.56
N GLY A 13 -12.91 8.68 2.55
CA GLY A 13 -12.19 8.45 1.29
C GLY A 13 -10.68 8.30 1.49
N PHE A 14 -10.07 9.10 2.37
CA PHE A 14 -8.66 8.97 2.72
C PHE A 14 -8.35 7.62 3.39
N PHE A 15 -9.15 7.20 4.38
CA PHE A 15 -8.94 5.93 5.09
C PHE A 15 -9.14 4.72 4.17
N VAL A 16 -10.21 4.71 3.36
CA VAL A 16 -10.47 3.65 2.38
C VAL A 16 -9.37 3.64 1.33
N GLY A 17 -9.01 4.80 0.78
CA GLY A 17 -7.93 4.93 -0.21
C GLY A 17 -6.58 4.42 0.32
N TRP A 18 -6.25 4.75 1.57
CA TRP A 18 -5.03 4.29 2.23
C TRP A 18 -5.03 2.78 2.50
N GLY A 19 -6.14 2.25 3.01
CA GLY A 19 -6.33 0.82 3.23
C GLY A 19 -6.22 0.02 1.93
N THR A 20 -6.92 0.44 0.88
CA THR A 20 -6.83 -0.16 -0.45
C THR A 20 -5.42 -0.07 -1.02
N LEU A 21 -4.75 1.08 -0.91
CA LEU A 21 -3.37 1.25 -1.38
C LEU A 21 -2.41 0.29 -0.66
N SER A 22 -2.58 0.08 0.64
CA SER A 22 -1.74 -0.87 1.40
C SER A 22 -1.87 -2.31 0.88
N LEU A 23 -3.09 -2.74 0.50
CA LEU A 23 -3.33 -4.05 -0.09
C LEU A 23 -2.75 -4.15 -1.51
N ILE A 24 -2.83 -3.09 -2.31
CA ILE A 24 -2.19 -3.04 -3.64
C ILE A 24 -0.67 -3.20 -3.50
N ASN A 25 -0.05 -2.49 -2.56
CA ASN A 25 1.39 -2.61 -2.29
C ASN A 25 1.77 -4.03 -1.84
N ALA A 26 0.90 -4.72 -1.10
CA ALA A 26 1.09 -6.13 -0.74
C ALA A 26 1.12 -7.04 -1.98
N GLY A 27 0.21 -6.84 -2.93
CA GLY A 27 0.19 -7.55 -4.21
C GLY A 27 1.42 -7.25 -5.08
N LEU A 28 1.81 -5.98 -5.17
CA LEU A 28 3.03 -5.56 -5.89
C LEU A 28 4.29 -6.21 -5.30
N ALA A 29 4.37 -6.33 -3.98
CA ALA A 29 5.47 -7.02 -3.31
C ALA A 29 5.52 -8.52 -3.66
N GLN A 30 4.37 -9.20 -3.64
CA GLN A 30 4.28 -10.63 -4.02
C GLN A 30 4.72 -10.85 -5.47
N GLY A 31 4.29 -9.99 -6.40
CA GLY A 31 4.71 -10.02 -7.80
C GLY A 31 6.23 -9.90 -7.99
N LYS A 32 6.94 -9.40 -6.97
CA LYS A 32 8.39 -9.23 -6.94
C LYS A 32 9.13 -10.22 -6.04
N ASN A 33 8.49 -11.36 -5.71
CA ASN A 33 9.02 -12.41 -4.84
C ASN A 33 9.36 -11.91 -3.43
N ARG A 34 8.58 -10.98 -2.89
CA ARG A 34 8.69 -10.49 -1.51
C ARG A 34 7.44 -10.84 -0.72
N GLY A 35 7.56 -10.89 0.61
CA GLY A 35 6.43 -11.20 1.48
C GLY A 35 5.34 -10.11 1.43
N GLY A 36 4.19 -10.43 0.83
CA GLY A 36 3.07 -9.49 0.71
C GLY A 36 2.55 -8.97 2.03
N LEU A 37 2.43 -9.84 3.04
CA LEU A 37 1.93 -9.46 4.37
C LEU A 37 2.85 -8.44 5.06
N LEU A 38 4.17 -8.61 4.92
CA LEU A 38 5.14 -7.66 5.47
C LEU A 38 4.98 -6.28 4.81
N TRP A 39 4.84 -6.26 3.49
CA TRP A 39 4.66 -5.01 2.73
C TRP A 39 3.29 -4.37 2.92
N TRP A 40 2.26 -5.16 3.22
CA TRP A 40 0.96 -4.66 3.65
C TRP A 40 1.09 -3.87 4.96
N PHE A 41 1.65 -4.50 6.00
CA PHE A 41 1.86 -3.84 7.30
C PHE A 41 2.72 -2.60 7.18
N LEU A 42 3.84 -2.67 6.43
CA LEU A 42 4.69 -1.50 6.18
C LEU A 42 3.92 -0.37 5.48
N SER A 43 3.04 -0.71 4.54
CA SER A 43 2.24 0.29 3.81
C SER A 43 1.14 0.93 4.65
N LEU A 44 0.69 0.32 5.76
CA LEU A 44 -0.22 0.99 6.70
C LEU A 44 0.43 2.23 7.33
N PHE A 45 1.75 2.21 7.54
CA PHE A 45 2.50 3.33 8.12
C PHE A 45 3.10 4.25 7.05
N LEU A 46 3.59 3.69 5.94
CA LEU A 46 4.32 4.42 4.91
C LEU A 46 3.44 4.88 3.74
N GLY A 47 2.28 4.25 3.54
CA GLY A 47 1.34 4.58 2.46
C GLY A 47 1.98 4.61 1.07
N PRO A 48 1.80 5.70 0.30
CA PRO A 48 2.39 5.85 -1.04
C PRO A 48 3.92 5.75 -1.10
N VAL A 49 4.61 6.04 0.01
CA VAL A 49 6.08 5.93 0.06
C VAL A 49 6.53 4.48 -0.08
N ALA A 50 5.77 3.52 0.49
CA ALA A 50 6.04 2.10 0.30
C ALA A 50 5.92 1.69 -1.18
N THR A 51 5.02 2.33 -1.93
CA THR A 51 4.85 2.11 -3.36
C THR A 51 6.08 2.56 -4.14
N LEU A 52 6.61 3.75 -3.84
CA LEU A 52 7.83 4.26 -4.48
C LEU A 52 9.02 3.32 -4.22
N ILE A 53 9.21 2.88 -2.98
CA ILE A 53 10.26 1.92 -2.63
C ILE A 53 10.05 0.60 -3.40
N LEU A 54 8.82 0.08 -3.44
CA LEU A 54 8.51 -1.14 -4.18
C LEU A 54 8.74 -0.99 -5.68
N VAL A 55 8.50 0.16 -6.29
CA VAL A 55 8.71 0.34 -7.74
C VAL A 55 10.21 0.35 -8.07
N VAL A 56 11.02 1.07 -7.29
CA VAL A 56 12.46 1.21 -7.60
C VAL A 56 13.29 -0.03 -7.26
N MET A 57 12.85 -0.84 -6.29
CA MET A 57 13.58 -2.07 -5.95
C MET A 57 13.62 -3.04 -7.14
N PRO A 58 14.68 -3.83 -7.35
CA PRO A 58 14.65 -4.90 -8.34
C PRO A 58 13.76 -6.07 -7.89
N LYS A 59 13.32 -6.95 -8.79
CA LYS A 59 12.65 -8.21 -8.42
C LYS A 59 13.65 -9.13 -7.70
N VAL A 60 13.25 -9.74 -6.58
CA VAL A 60 14.14 -10.70 -5.89
C VAL A 60 14.25 -11.95 -6.77
N ARG A 61 15.48 -12.34 -7.12
CA ARG A 61 15.73 -13.59 -7.83
C ARG A 61 15.44 -14.74 -6.88
N THR A 62 14.39 -15.51 -7.18
CA THR A 62 14.18 -16.81 -6.55
C THR A 62 15.27 -17.74 -7.08
N LYS A 63 16.17 -18.21 -6.21
CA LYS A 63 17.02 -19.35 -6.58
C LYS A 63 16.13 -20.58 -6.47
N LEU A 64 15.67 -21.10 -7.60
CA LEU A 64 15.34 -22.52 -7.69
C LEU A 64 16.67 -23.19 -7.89
N PHE A 65 17.17 -23.92 -6.89
CA PHE A 65 18.18 -25.00 -6.86
C PHE A 65 18.70 -25.09 -5.43
#